data_AF-A0A940SKJ1-F1
#
_entry.id   AF-A0A940SKJ1-F1
#
_cell.length_a   1.000
_cell.length_b   1.000
_cell.length_c   1.000
_cell.angle_alpha   90.00
_cell.angle_beta   90.00
_cell.angle_gamma   90.00
#
_symmetry.space_group_name_H-M   'P 1'
#
loop_
_entity.id
_entity.type
_entity.pdbx_description
1 polymer ?
#
loop_
_entity_poly.entity_id
_entity_poly.type
_entity_poly.pdbx_seq_one_letter_code
_entity_poly.pdbx_strand_id
1 'polypeptide(L)'
;MYRILRIVHRVTGLIGAIIVLIMAISGLLLNHRSLIGYNSDAEMKLQNFIFGLHSGTVGNVSIVWVTDFGAICMIVLSISGIWMWVNTRMTKHNQLKRRKNYHE
;
A
#
# COMPACT_ATOMS: atom_id res chain seq x y z
N MET A 1 12.78 -20.96 -2.21
CA MET A 1 12.03 -19.98 -1.37
C MET A 1 11.96 -18.56 -1.95
N TYR A 2 13.06 -17.89 -2.32
CA TYR A 2 13.05 -16.50 -2.85
C TYR A 2 12.20 -16.25 -4.12
N ARG A 3 11.94 -17.29 -4.93
CA ARG A 3 11.12 -17.20 -6.15
C ARG A 3 9.63 -17.02 -5.82
N ILE A 4 9.12 -17.82 -4.87
CA ILE A 4 7.72 -17.78 -4.42
C ILE A 4 7.46 -16.46 -3.70
N LEU A 5 8.37 -16.04 -2.82
CA LEU A 5 8.24 -14.77 -2.09
C LEU A 5 8.14 -13.57 -3.05
N ARG A 6 8.85 -13.60 -4.19
CA ARG A 6 8.78 -12.54 -5.21
C ARG A 6 7.45 -12.51 -5.94
N ILE A 7 6.91 -13.69 -6.25
CA ILE A 7 5.62 -13.82 -6.92
C ILE A 7 4.51 -13.34 -6.00
N VAL A 8 4.51 -13.80 -4.75
CA VAL A 8 3.54 -13.38 -3.73
C VAL A 8 3.61 -11.87 -3.54
N HIS A 9 4.80 -11.30 -3.28
CA HIS A 9 4.97 -9.85 -3.12
C HIS A 9 4.51 -9.06 -4.35
N ARG A 10 4.80 -9.52 -5.57
CA ARG A 10 4.40 -8.83 -6.80
C ARG A 10 2.88 -8.81 -6.97
N VAL A 11 2.20 -9.92 -6.66
CA VAL A 11 0.75 -10.03 -6.78
C VAL A 11 0.05 -9.27 -5.66
N THR A 12 0.44 -9.47 -4.39
CA THR A 12 -0.13 -8.75 -3.25
C THR A 12 0.17 -7.25 -3.31
N GLY A 13 1.36 -6.89 -3.79
CA GLY A 13 1.77 -5.50 -4.01
C GLY A 13 1.00 -4.80 -5.12
N LEU A 14 0.72 -5.49 -6.23
CA LEU A 14 -0.09 -4.93 -7.31
C LEU A 14 -1.53 -4.68 -6.86
N ILE A 15 -2.14 -5.64 -6.16
CA ILE A 15 -3.49 -5.50 -5.61
C ILE A 15 -3.53 -4.35 -4.59
N GLY A 16 -2.57 -4.30 -3.67
CA GLY A 16 -2.47 -3.22 -2.69
C GLY A 16 -2.29 -1.84 -3.34
N ALA A 17 -1.47 -1.75 -4.39
CA ALA A 17 -1.25 -0.50 -5.13
C ALA A 17 -2.54 0.00 -5.79
N ILE A 18 -3.34 -0.88 -6.38
CA ILE A 18 -4.64 -0.51 -6.97
C ILE A 18 -5.59 0.04 -5.90
N ILE A 19 -5.68 -0.61 -4.75
CA ILE A 19 -6.53 -0.17 -3.64
C ILE A 19 -6.10 1.20 -3.12
N VAL A 20 -4.80 1.40 -2.89
CA VAL A 20 -4.25 2.68 -2.41
C VAL A 20 -4.45 3.78 -3.46
N LEU A 21 -4.32 3.47 -4.75
CA LEU A 21 -4.54 4.43 -5.83
C LEU A 21 -6.00 4.89 -5.88
N ILE A 22 -6.96 3.97 -5.75
CA ILE A 22 -8.38 4.32 -5.67
C ILE A 22 -8.65 5.19 -4.44
N MET A 23 -8.13 4.82 -3.26
CA MET A 23 -8.26 5.63 -2.04
C MET A 23 -7.65 7.03 -2.20
N ALA A 24 -6.48 7.14 -2.84
CA ALA A 24 -5.82 8.41 -3.07
C ALA A 24 -6.64 9.32 -4.00
N ILE A 25 -7.19 8.77 -5.09
CA ILE A 25 -8.04 9.52 -6.01
C ILE A 25 -9.32 9.98 -5.30
N SER A 26 -10.00 9.08 -4.58
CA SER A 26 -11.20 9.43 -3.81
C SER A 26 -10.90 10.49 -2.74
N GLY A 27 -9.80 10.36 -2.02
CA GLY A 27 -9.38 11.32 -1.00
C GLY A 27 -9.04 12.70 -1.57
N LEU A 28 -8.35 12.75 -2.71
CA LEU A 28 -8.05 14.01 -3.41
C LEU A 28 -9.33 14.68 -3.93
N LEU A 29 -10.24 13.91 -4.51
CA LEU A 29 -11.52 14.40 -5.01
C LEU A 29 -12.38 14.99 -3.88
N LEU A 30 -12.43 14.31 -2.73
CA LEU A 30 -13.17 14.75 -1.55
C LEU A 30 -12.50 15.95 -0.86
N ASN A 31 -11.17 15.98 -0.76
CA ASN A 31 -10.45 17.07 -0.08
C ASN A 31 -10.44 18.37 -0.90
N HIS A 32 -10.45 18.31 -2.23
CA HIS A 32 -10.54 19.48 -3.11
C HIS A 32 -11.97 19.84 -3.54
N ARG A 33 -13.00 19.36 -2.82
CA ARG A 33 -14.42 19.71 -3.03
C ARG A 33 -14.69 21.22 -3.10
N SER A 34 -13.96 22.00 -2.29
CA SER A 34 -14.11 23.47 -2.22
C SER A 34 -13.71 24.19 -3.51
N LEU A 35 -12.89 23.60 -4.38
CA LEU A 35 -12.50 24.19 -5.66
C LEU A 35 -13.47 23.84 -6.80
N ILE A 36 -14.24 22.76 -6.65
CA ILE A 36 -15.08 22.19 -7.71
C ILE A 36 -16.56 22.64 -7.57
N GLY A 37 -16.95 23.29 -6.45
CA GLY A 37 -18.29 23.89 -6.29
C GLY A 37 -19.43 22.88 -6.09
N TYR A 38 -19.12 21.62 -5.77
CA TYR A 38 -20.10 20.57 -5.52
C TYR A 38 -20.56 20.57 -4.05
N ASN A 39 -21.77 21.09 -3.80
CA ASN A 39 -22.38 21.18 -2.46
C ASN A 39 -23.46 20.09 -2.22
N SER A 40 -23.23 18.85 -2.65
CA SER A 40 -24.23 17.78 -2.50
C SER A 40 -24.17 17.15 -1.10
N ASP A 41 -25.25 17.16 -0.31
CA ASP A 41 -25.29 16.54 1.03
C ASP A 41 -24.93 15.03 1.03
N ALA A 42 -25.14 14.38 -0.11
CA ALA A 42 -24.81 12.97 -0.33
C ALA A 42 -23.30 12.67 -0.21
N GLU A 43 -22.41 13.56 -0.67
CA GLU A 43 -20.97 13.28 -0.61
C GLU A 43 -20.38 13.58 0.77
N MET A 44 -20.98 14.48 1.54
CA MET A 44 -20.61 14.65 2.96
C MET A 44 -20.91 13.39 3.76
N LYS A 45 -22.03 12.71 3.46
CA LYS A 45 -22.37 11.41 4.06
C LYS A 45 -21.40 10.32 3.59
N LEU A 46 -21.05 10.31 2.30
CA LEU A 46 -20.09 9.36 1.75
C LEU A 46 -18.69 9.54 2.35
N GLN A 47 -18.22 10.79 2.48
CA GLN A 47 -16.95 11.12 3.11
C GLN A 47 -16.92 10.66 4.57
N ASN A 48 -17.96 10.99 5.35
CA ASN A 48 -18.06 10.56 6.75
C ASN A 48 -18.15 9.03 6.87
N PHE A 49 -18.79 8.36 5.91
CA PHE A 49 -18.85 6.90 5.86
C PHE A 49 -17.49 6.26 5.53
N ILE A 50 -16.76 6.81 4.55
CA ILE A 50 -15.39 6.37 4.20
C ILE A 50 -14.43 6.62 5.36
N PHE A 51 -14.52 7.79 6.00
CA PHE A 51 -13.72 8.11 7.19
C PHE A 51 -14.06 7.17 8.34
N GLY A 52 -15.33 6.87 8.55
CA GLY A 52 -15.78 5.89 9.54
C GLY A 52 -15.26 4.49 9.25
N LEU A 53 -15.32 4.03 7.99
CA LEU A 53 -14.72 2.77 7.56
C LEU A 53 -13.21 2.74 7.82
N HIS A 54 -12.53 3.86 7.64
CA HIS A 54 -11.08 3.98 7.86
C HIS A 54 -10.71 4.03 9.36
N SER A 55 -11.50 4.70 10.19
CA SER A 55 -11.31 4.74 11.65
C SER A 55 -11.82 3.47 12.35
N GLY A 56 -12.32 2.50 11.60
CA GLY A 56 -12.85 1.25 12.14
C GLY A 56 -14.22 1.39 12.81
N THR A 57 -14.96 2.45 12.50
CA THR A 57 -16.27 2.78 13.08
C THR A 57 -17.30 3.03 11.99
N VAL A 58 -18.14 2.03 11.70
CA VAL A 58 -19.19 2.15 10.67
C VAL A 58 -20.55 2.19 11.35
N GLY A 59 -21.12 3.39 11.45
CA GLY A 59 -22.40 3.59 12.13
C GLY A 59 -22.31 3.24 13.62
N ASN A 60 -22.90 2.09 14.01
CA ASN A 60 -22.94 1.60 15.40
C ASN A 60 -22.07 0.35 15.64
N VAL A 61 -21.28 -0.08 14.64
CA VAL A 61 -20.46 -1.30 14.72
C VAL A 61 -18.98 -0.94 14.60
N SER A 62 -18.18 -1.41 15.56
CA SER A 62 -16.72 -1.25 15.57
C SER A 62 -16.06 -2.39 14.80
N ILE A 63 -15.50 -2.08 13.64
CA ILE A 63 -14.69 -2.97 12.79
C ILE A 63 -13.17 -2.69 12.90
N VAL A 64 -12.74 -2.02 13.97
CA VAL A 64 -11.33 -1.63 14.25
C VAL A 64 -10.34 -2.77 14.05
N TRP A 65 -10.70 -3.99 14.46
CA TRP A 65 -9.86 -5.17 14.30
C TRP A 65 -9.54 -5.52 12.83
N VAL A 66 -10.47 -5.22 11.90
CA VAL A 66 -10.28 -5.44 10.46
C VAL A 66 -9.34 -4.38 9.89
N THR A 67 -9.48 -3.12 10.31
CA THR A 67 -8.59 -2.03 9.86
C THR A 67 -7.16 -2.22 10.38
N ASP A 68 -7.01 -2.67 11.63
CA ASP A 68 -5.71 -2.96 12.24
C ASP A 68 -5.01 -4.13 11.56
N PHE A 69 -5.77 -5.18 11.22
CA PHE A 69 -5.23 -6.29 10.45
C PHE A 69 -4.74 -5.84 9.06
N GLY A 70 -5.50 -4.97 8.39
CA GLY A 70 -5.10 -4.33 7.14
C GLY A 70 -3.79 -3.55 7.28
N ALA A 71 -3.62 -2.79 8.36
CA ALA A 71 -2.39 -2.06 8.65
C ALA A 71 -1.19 -2.99 8.86
N ILE A 72 -1.35 -4.09 9.61
CA ILE A 72 -0.30 -5.10 9.81
C ILE A 72 0.10 -5.72 8.46
N CYS A 73 -0.87 -6.07 7.62
CA CYS A 73 -0.60 -6.59 6.28
C CYS A 73 0.20 -5.58 5.42
N MET A 74 -0.16 -4.29 5.47
CA MET A 74 0.56 -3.22 4.76
C MET A 74 1.99 -3.05 5.26
N ILE A 75 2.23 -3.16 6.56
CA ILE A 75 3.57 -3.10 7.15
C ILE A 75 4.44 -4.27 6.66
N VAL A 76 3.92 -5.50 6.73
CA VAL A 76 4.65 -6.70 6.28
C VAL A 76 4.96 -6.62 4.79
N LEU A 77 4.00 -6.16 3.99
CA LEU A 77 4.19 -5.95 2.55
C LEU A 77 5.31 -4.94 2.28
N SER A 78 5.33 -3.83 3.02
CA SER A 78 6.35 -2.79 2.89
C SER A 78 7.75 -3.29 3.26
N ILE A 79 7.88 -3.98 4.40
CA ILE A 79 9.15 -4.59 4.86
C ILE A 79 9.65 -5.62 3.83
N SER A 80 8.77 -6.47 3.32
CA SER A 80 9.14 -7.49 2.32
C SER A 80 9.64 -6.88 1.00
N GLY A 81 9.07 -5.75 0.57
CA GLY A 81 9.50 -5.01 -0.62
C GLY A 81 10.88 -4.40 -0.47
N ILE A 82 11.13 -3.72 0.66
CA ILE A 82 12.43 -3.12 0.98
C ILE A 82 13.50 -4.21 1.06
N TRP A 83 13.22 -5.31 1.76
CA TRP A 83 14.14 -6.44 1.87
C TRP A 83 14.53 -7.00 0.50
N MET A 84 13.56 -7.16 -0.40
CA MET A 84 13.82 -7.64 -1.76
C MET A 84 14.66 -6.69 -2.60
N TRP A 85 14.42 -5.39 -2.49
CA TRP A 85 15.20 -4.38 -3.18
C TRP A 85 16.66 -4.40 -2.72
N VAL A 86 16.90 -4.41 -1.40
CA VAL A 86 18.25 -4.46 -0.82
C VAL A 86 18.97 -5.76 -1.21
N ASN A 87 18.31 -6.91 -1.03
CA ASN A 87 18.93 -8.21 -1.34
C ASN A 87 19.27 -8.37 -2.83
N THR A 88 18.41 -7.86 -3.73
CA THR A 88 18.67 -7.86 -5.17
C THR A 88 19.87 -6.97 -5.52
N ARG A 89 19.98 -5.79 -4.88
CA ARG A 89 21.11 -4.87 -5.08
C ARG A 89 22.43 -5.45 -4.57
N MET A 90 22.43 -6.05 -3.39
CA MET A 90 23.64 -6.64 -2.78
C MET A 90 24.14 -7.87 -3.54
N THR A 91 23.23 -8.72 -4.03
CA THR A 91 23.59 -9.90 -4.81
C THR A 91 24.29 -9.52 -6.13
N LYS A 92 23.78 -8.50 -6.84
CA LYS A 92 24.41 -7.99 -8.07
C LYS A 92 25.78 -7.36 -7.81
N HIS A 93 25.91 -6.58 -6.74
CA HIS A 93 27.18 -5.95 -6.37
C HIS A 93 28.27 -6.99 -6.05
N ASN A 94 27.94 -8.04 -5.29
CA ASN A 94 28.90 -9.09 -4.94
C ASN A 94 29.30 -9.95 -6.16
N GLN A 95 28.40 -10.15 -7.13
CA GLN A 95 28.74 -10.85 -8.38
C GLN A 95 29.70 -10.03 -9.26
N LEU A 96 29.51 -8.72 -9.35
CA LEU A 96 30.40 -7.83 -10.09
C LEU A 96 31.80 -7.76 -9.47
N LYS A 97 31.89 -7.67 -8.14
CA LYS A 97 33.18 -7.76 -7.42
C LYS A 97 33.89 -9.08 -7.68
N ARG A 98 33.18 -10.22 -7.65
CA ARG A 98 33.78 -11.53 -7.94
C ARG A 98 34.30 -11.64 -9.37
N ARG A 99 33.58 -11.12 -10.37
CA ARG A 99 34.03 -11.11 -11.77
C ARG A 99 35.32 -10.32 -11.98
N LYS A 100 35.52 -9.22 -11.24
CA LYS A 100 36.72 -8.39 -11.35
C LYS A 100 37.97 -9.12 -10.84
N ASN A 101 37.85 -9.86 -9.74
CA ASN A 101 38.95 -10.66 -9.16
C ASN A 101 39.38 -11.89 -10.00
N TYR A 102 38.63 -12.29 -11.04
CA TYR A 102 39.05 -13.37 -11.95
C TYR A 102 39.84 -12.87 -13.16
N HIS A 103 39.89 -11.55 -13.37
CA HIS A 103 40.58 -10.90 -14.49
C HIS A 103 41.83 -10.11 -14.05
N GLU A 104 42.18 -10.17 -12.76
CA GLU A 104 43.44 -9.71 -12.18
C GLU A 104 44.31 -10.93 -11.85
#